data_AF-A0A7X9DNN9-F1
#
_entry.id   AF-A0A7X9DNN9-F1
#
_cell.length_a   1.000
_cell.length_b   1.000
_cell.length_c   1.000
_cell.angle_alpha   90.00
_cell.angle_beta   90.00
_cell.angle_gamma   90.00
#
_symmetry.space_group_name_H-M   'P 1'
#
loop_
_entity.id
_entity.type
_entity.pdbx_description
1 polymer ?
#
loop_
_entity_poly.entity_id
_entity_poly.type
_entity_poly.pdbx_seq_one_letter_code
_entity_poly.pdbx_strand_id
1 'polypeptide(L)'
;MEHNLIITPKTKVSELLEAYPYLETVLLEISPAFEKLKNPVLRKTIARFTTLKHAASIAGLKVEEVVNRLRKETGQEMLSESGENEEFRQEPAPEWYHESEIVDKADAAEILDKGEEPVYVV
;
A
#
# COMPACT_ATOMS: atom_id res chain seq x y z
N MET A 1 1.08 0.13 -29.69
CA MET A 1 2.16 -0.47 -28.88
C MET A 1 1.50 -0.91 -27.59
N GLU A 2 1.38 -2.23 -27.38
CA GLU A 2 0.82 -2.76 -26.14
C GLU A 2 1.83 -2.56 -25.02
N HIS A 3 1.52 -1.65 -24.09
CA HIS A 3 2.31 -1.48 -22.88
C HIS A 3 1.76 -2.47 -21.88
N ASN A 4 2.51 -3.54 -21.59
CA ASN A 4 2.06 -4.62 -20.71
C ASN A 4 2.43 -4.33 -19.24
N LEU A 5 2.30 -3.06 -18.81
CA LEU A 5 2.59 -2.67 -17.42
C LEU A 5 1.40 -3.06 -16.55
N ILE A 6 1.60 -4.05 -15.68
CA ILE A 6 0.62 -4.44 -14.67
C ILE A 6 0.55 -3.32 -13.61
N ILE A 7 -0.62 -2.70 -13.47
CA ILE A 7 -0.82 -1.60 -12.52
C ILE A 7 -1.03 -2.20 -11.13
N THR A 8 -0.20 -1.85 -10.17
CA THR A 8 -0.31 -2.31 -8.78
C THR A 8 -0.23 -1.11 -7.83
N PRO A 9 -0.64 -1.24 -6.55
CA PRO A 9 -0.43 -0.20 -5.54
C PRO A 9 1.02 0.31 -5.44
N LYS A 10 1.99 -0.56 -5.76
CA LYS A 10 3.43 -0.27 -5.71
C LYS A 10 3.98 0.35 -6.99
N THR A 11 3.20 0.37 -8.09
CA THR A 11 3.61 0.97 -9.36
C THR A 11 3.88 2.46 -9.16
N LYS A 12 4.98 2.96 -9.74
CA LYS A 12 5.33 4.37 -9.67
C LYS A 12 4.49 5.19 -10.62
N VAL A 13 4.15 6.41 -10.20
CA VAL A 13 3.32 7.32 -11.01
C VAL A 13 4.04 7.71 -12.31
N SER A 14 5.37 7.89 -12.27
CA SER A 14 6.20 8.12 -13.47
C SER A 14 6.10 6.97 -14.48
N GLU A 15 6.37 5.74 -14.05
CA GLU A 15 6.30 4.53 -14.90
C GLU A 15 4.90 4.35 -15.50
N LEU A 16 3.85 4.63 -14.72
CA LEU A 16 2.47 4.59 -15.19
C LEU A 16 2.22 5.59 -16.33
N LEU A 17 2.63 6.85 -16.15
CA LEU A 17 2.39 7.92 -17.13
C LEU A 17 3.30 7.82 -18.35
N GLU A 18 4.47 7.19 -18.23
CA GLU A 18 5.32 6.84 -19.36
C GLU A 18 4.68 5.74 -20.23
N ALA A 19 4.10 4.72 -19.59
CA ALA A 19 3.41 3.62 -20.28
C ALA A 19 2.03 4.04 -20.82
N TYR A 20 1.30 4.86 -20.08
CA TYR A 20 -0.06 5.29 -20.40
C TYR A 20 -0.24 6.79 -20.17
N PRO A 21 0.22 7.65 -21.10
CA PRO A 21 0.11 9.11 -20.95
C PRO A 21 -1.33 9.60 -20.80
N TYR A 22 -2.31 8.88 -21.36
CA TYR A 22 -3.72 9.24 -21.28
C TYR A 22 -4.32 9.04 -19.87
N LEU A 23 -3.69 8.26 -18.98
CA LEU A 23 -4.16 8.11 -17.60
C LEU A 23 -3.97 9.39 -16.76
N GLU A 24 -3.21 10.36 -17.28
CA GLU A 24 -3.09 11.68 -16.64
C GLU A 24 -4.47 12.35 -16.49
N THR A 25 -5.32 12.32 -17.52
CA THR A 25 -6.66 12.92 -17.44
C THR A 25 -7.54 12.15 -16.45
N VAL A 26 -7.42 10.83 -16.42
CA VAL A 26 -8.16 9.97 -15.48
C VAL A 26 -7.77 10.26 -14.03
N LEU A 27 -6.48 10.45 -13.73
CA LEU A 27 -6.03 10.83 -12.39
C LEU A 27 -6.61 12.19 -11.95
N LEU A 28 -6.71 13.15 -12.87
CA LEU A 28 -7.30 14.46 -12.59
C LEU A 28 -8.81 14.38 -12.35
N GLU A 29 -9.51 13.49 -13.06
CA GLU A 29 -10.93 13.22 -12.82
C GLU A 29 -11.17 12.57 -11.46
N ILE A 30 -10.26 11.71 -11.00
CA ILE A 30 -10.33 11.07 -9.68
C ILE A 30 -10.16 12.11 -8.57
N SER A 31 -9.17 13.00 -8.66
CA SER A 31 -8.99 14.07 -7.68
C SER A 31 -8.15 15.24 -8.21
N PRO A 32 -8.51 16.49 -7.86
CA PRO A 32 -7.67 17.66 -8.16
C PRO A 32 -6.31 17.61 -7.46
N ALA A 33 -6.11 16.75 -6.45
CA ALA A 33 -4.80 16.56 -5.82
C ALA A 33 -3.72 16.11 -6.82
N PHE A 34 -4.12 15.47 -7.92
CA PHE A 34 -3.24 15.03 -9.00
C PHE A 34 -2.88 16.15 -10.00
N GLU A 35 -3.44 17.37 -9.87
CA GLU A 35 -3.16 18.51 -10.75
C GLU A 35 -1.67 18.87 -10.81
N LYS A 36 -0.98 18.68 -9.70
CA LYS A 36 0.47 18.91 -9.59
C LYS A 36 1.28 18.01 -10.55
N LEU A 37 0.72 16.90 -11.03
CA LEU A 37 1.37 16.01 -12.00
C LEU A 37 1.42 16.58 -13.42
N LYS A 38 0.56 17.56 -13.77
CA LYS A 38 0.61 18.27 -15.06
C LYS A 38 1.91 19.04 -15.26
N ASN A 39 2.52 19.50 -14.17
CA ASN A 39 3.76 20.26 -14.26
C ASN A 39 4.92 19.30 -14.62
N PRO A 40 5.57 19.46 -15.80
CA PRO A 40 6.63 18.56 -16.25
C PRO A 40 7.83 18.51 -15.29
N VAL A 41 8.04 19.55 -14.48
CA VAL A 41 9.07 19.57 -13.43
C VAL A 41 8.68 18.66 -12.27
N LEU A 42 7.43 18.77 -11.77
CA LEU A 42 6.92 17.93 -10.68
C LEU A 42 6.79 16.46 -11.08
N ARG A 43 6.46 16.20 -12.36
CA ARG A 43 6.49 14.87 -12.94
C ARG A 43 7.88 14.23 -12.90
N LYS A 44 8.94 15.02 -13.13
CA LYS A 44 10.33 14.52 -13.10
C LYS A 44 10.89 14.37 -11.68
N THR A 45 10.38 15.12 -10.72
CA THR A 45 10.90 15.12 -9.34
C THR A 45 10.11 14.21 -8.42
N ILE A 46 8.83 14.48 -8.19
CA ILE A 46 8.01 13.80 -7.17
C ILE A 46 7.43 12.49 -7.74
N ALA A 47 6.88 12.51 -8.95
CA ALA A 47 6.26 11.31 -9.54
C ALA A 47 7.26 10.18 -9.84
N ARG A 48 8.57 10.50 -9.90
CA ARG A 48 9.64 9.51 -10.04
C ARG A 48 9.80 8.60 -8.82
N PHE A 49 9.49 9.09 -7.62
CA PHE A 49 9.68 8.36 -6.37
C PHE A 49 8.36 7.98 -5.68
N THR A 50 7.25 8.57 -6.11
CA THR A 50 5.91 8.31 -5.55
C THR A 50 5.25 7.08 -6.20
N THR A 51 4.78 6.15 -5.37
CA THR A 51 3.91 5.03 -5.77
C THR A 51 2.45 5.45 -5.83
N LEU A 52 1.61 4.69 -6.54
CA LEU A 52 0.15 4.91 -6.55
C LEU A 52 -0.45 4.87 -5.13
N LYS A 53 0.04 3.97 -4.27
CA LYS A 53 -0.33 3.92 -2.85
C LYS A 53 -0.04 5.24 -2.14
N HIS A 54 1.17 5.77 -2.30
CA HIS A 54 1.56 7.01 -1.64
C HIS A 54 0.79 8.22 -2.21
N ALA A 55 0.56 8.25 -3.53
CA ALA A 55 -0.22 9.31 -4.15
C ALA A 55 -1.68 9.31 -3.70
N ALA A 56 -2.31 8.13 -3.60
CA ALA A 56 -3.66 7.97 -3.09
C ALA A 56 -3.77 8.40 -1.62
N SER A 57 -2.78 8.04 -0.78
CA SER A 57 -2.72 8.48 0.62
C SER A 57 -2.65 10.00 0.76
N ILE A 58 -1.82 10.68 -0.04
CA ILE A 58 -1.75 12.16 -0.06
C ILE A 58 -3.07 12.77 -0.54
N ALA A 59 -3.75 12.12 -1.48
CA ALA A 59 -5.04 12.56 -2.01
C ALA A 59 -6.23 12.22 -1.06
N GLY A 60 -6.00 11.49 0.03
CA GLY A 60 -7.06 11.03 0.94
C GLY A 60 -7.98 9.98 0.32
N LEU A 61 -7.50 9.23 -0.67
CA LEU A 61 -8.26 8.24 -1.42
C LEU A 61 -7.86 6.82 -1.05
N LYS A 62 -8.79 5.87 -1.21
CA LYS A 62 -8.49 4.44 -1.11
C LYS A 62 -7.62 4.02 -2.29
N VAL A 63 -6.50 3.36 -1.99
CA VAL A 63 -5.52 2.93 -3.00
C VAL A 63 -6.17 2.00 -4.02
N GLU A 64 -7.03 1.09 -3.56
CA GLU A 64 -7.75 0.15 -4.40
C GLU A 64 -8.68 0.84 -5.40
N GLU A 65 -9.37 1.89 -4.98
CA GLU A 65 -10.26 2.66 -5.85
C GLU A 65 -9.47 3.32 -7.00
N VAL A 66 -8.35 3.95 -6.66
CA VAL A 66 -7.45 4.56 -7.65
C VAL A 66 -6.91 3.52 -8.61
N VAL A 67 -6.36 2.42 -8.08
CA VAL A 67 -5.75 1.37 -8.93
C VAL A 67 -6.78 0.67 -9.80
N ASN A 68 -7.95 0.33 -9.26
CA ASN A 68 -9.02 -0.32 -10.02
C ASN A 68 -9.60 0.58 -11.09
N ARG A 69 -9.68 1.90 -10.84
CA ARG A 69 -10.07 2.85 -11.87
C ARG A 69 -9.08 2.86 -13.03
N LEU A 70 -7.78 2.91 -12.74
CA LEU A 70 -6.73 2.89 -13.77
C LEU A 70 -6.67 1.55 -14.52
N ARG A 71 -6.90 0.43 -13.82
CA ARG A 71 -6.98 -0.90 -14.43
C ARG A 71 -8.16 -1.03 -15.39
N LYS A 72 -9.32 -0.47 -15.02
CA LYS A 72 -10.50 -0.44 -15.89
C LYS A 72 -10.22 0.28 -17.21
N GLU A 73 -9.53 1.42 -17.16
CA GLU A 73 -9.16 2.20 -18.36
C GLU A 73 -8.05 1.56 -19.20
N THR A 74 -7.34 0.58 -18.67
CA THR A 74 -6.29 -0.19 -19.37
C THR A 74 -6.74 -1.60 -19.74
N GLY A 75 -7.99 -1.97 -19.44
CA GLY A 75 -8.52 -3.32 -19.70
C GLY A 75 -7.93 -4.42 -18.82
N GLN A 76 -7.32 -4.06 -17.68
CA GLN A 76 -6.73 -5.02 -16.74
C GLN A 76 -7.76 -5.56 -15.76
N GLU A 77 -7.53 -6.78 -15.27
CA GLU A 77 -8.36 -7.40 -14.23
C GLU A 77 -8.36 -6.59 -12.94
N MET A 78 -9.53 -6.43 -12.31
CA MET A 78 -9.67 -5.68 -11.07
C MET A 78 -8.85 -6.33 -9.94
N LEU A 79 -8.15 -5.52 -9.13
CA LEU A 79 -7.68 -6.00 -7.83
C LEU A 79 -8.89 -6.29 -6.97
N SER A 80 -9.09 -7.56 -6.65
CA SER A 80 -9.94 -7.99 -5.54
C SER A 80 -9.41 -7.40 -4.23
N GLU A 81 -10.30 -7.08 -3.29
CA GLU A 81 -10.05 -6.46 -1.97
C GLU A 81 -9.13 -7.27 -1.03
N SER A 82 -8.35 -8.22 -1.54
CA SER A 82 -7.49 -9.11 -0.76
C SER A 82 -6.15 -8.46 -0.35
N GLY A 83 -6.04 -7.12 -0.37
CA GLY A 83 -4.75 -6.43 -0.46
C GLY A 83 -4.35 -5.47 0.66
N GLU A 84 -5.23 -5.14 1.61
CA GLU A 84 -4.88 -4.28 2.77
C GLU A 84 -5.29 -4.86 4.13
N ASN A 85 -5.61 -6.14 4.18
CA ASN A 85 -5.16 -6.93 5.30
C ASN A 85 -3.84 -7.55 4.85
N GLU A 86 -2.71 -7.04 5.33
CA GLU A 86 -1.72 -8.00 5.79
C GLU A 86 -2.47 -8.79 6.86
N GLU A 87 -3.25 -9.79 6.45
CA GLU A 87 -3.52 -10.93 7.30
C GLU A 87 -2.12 -11.34 7.69
N PHE A 88 -1.71 -10.95 8.91
CA PHE A 88 -0.62 -11.59 9.61
C PHE A 88 -0.78 -13.04 9.24
N ARG A 89 0.13 -13.56 8.41
CA ARG A 89 0.07 -14.96 8.03
C ARG A 89 0.08 -15.66 9.37
N GLN A 90 -1.07 -16.17 9.79
CA GLN A 90 -1.15 -17.04 10.93
C GLN A 90 -0.52 -18.31 10.40
N GLU A 91 0.81 -18.32 10.40
CA GLU A 91 1.54 -19.56 10.25
C GLU A 91 0.97 -20.49 11.32
N PRO A 92 0.68 -21.75 10.98
CA PRO A 92 0.22 -22.68 11.98
C PRO A 92 1.21 -22.65 13.14
N ALA A 93 0.70 -22.71 14.37
CA ALA A 93 1.54 -22.71 15.55
C ALA A 93 2.65 -23.76 15.35
N PRO A 94 3.92 -23.38 15.60
CA PRO A 94 5.03 -24.28 15.34
C PRO A 94 4.93 -25.52 16.24
N GLU A 95 5.54 -26.64 15.83
CA GLU A 95 5.41 -27.91 16.57
C GLU A 95 5.91 -27.83 18.02
N TRP A 96 6.84 -26.92 18.33
CA TRP A 96 7.35 -26.70 19.69
C TRP A 96 6.40 -25.88 20.57
N TYR A 97 5.34 -25.28 20.01
CA TYR A 97 4.38 -24.50 20.77
C TYR A 97 3.25 -25.39 21.29
N HIS A 98 3.17 -25.50 22.62
CA HIS A 98 2.08 -26.17 23.31
C HIS A 98 1.51 -25.25 24.40
N GLU A 99 0.24 -24.86 24.27
CA GLU A 99 -0.40 -23.96 25.25
C GLU A 99 -0.43 -24.57 26.67
N SER A 100 -0.49 -25.90 26.77
CA SER A 100 -0.41 -26.63 28.04
C SER A 100 0.94 -26.55 28.75
N GLU A 101 2.01 -26.18 28.03
CA GLU A 101 3.37 -26.02 28.58
C GLU A 101 3.66 -24.60 29.06
N ILE A 102 2.73 -23.65 28.85
CA ILE A 102 2.89 -22.27 29.30
C ILE A 102 2.69 -22.22 30.82
N VAL A 103 3.78 -21.94 31.54
CA VAL A 103 3.78 -21.86 33.01
C VAL A 103 3.46 -20.45 33.51
N ASP A 104 3.85 -19.41 32.77
CA ASP A 104 3.65 -18.01 33.13
C ASP A 104 3.35 -17.14 31.90
N LYS A 105 2.70 -15.99 32.12
CA LYS A 105 2.32 -15.03 31.08
C LYS A 105 2.54 -13.61 31.60
N ALA A 106 3.33 -12.82 30.89
CA ALA A 106 3.54 -11.40 31.18
C ALA A 106 2.91 -10.52 30.07
N ASP A 107 2.19 -9.47 30.46
CA ASP A 107 1.67 -8.46 29.54
C ASP A 107 2.72 -7.38 29.29
N ALA A 108 3.35 -7.43 28.11
CA ALA A 108 4.38 -6.48 27.74
C ALA A 108 3.87 -5.02 27.66
N ALA A 109 2.61 -4.79 27.31
CA ALA A 109 2.06 -3.44 27.21
C ALA A 109 1.91 -2.80 28.59
N GLU A 110 1.43 -3.56 29.58
CA GLU A 110 1.30 -3.08 30.96
C GLU A 110 2.65 -2.72 31.59
N ILE A 111 3.70 -3.49 31.29
CA ILE A 111 5.06 -3.27 31.78
C ILE A 111 5.65 -1.98 31.16
N LEU A 112 5.44 -1.78 29.85
CA LEU A 112 5.89 -0.58 29.16
C LEU A 112 5.17 0.68 29.64
N ASP A 113 3.87 0.60 29.94
CA ASP A 113 3.09 1.70 30.50
C ASP A 113 3.59 2.13 31.89
N LYS A 114 4.19 1.20 32.64
CA LYS A 114 4.87 1.48 33.93
C LYS A 114 6.30 2.02 33.77
N GLY A 115 6.81 2.10 32.53
CA GLY A 115 8.18 2.53 32.23
C GLY A 115 9.25 1.49 32.52
N GLU A 116 8.85 0.21 32.64
CA GLU A 116 9.73 -0.93 32.91
C GLU A 116 10.05 -1.69 31.60
N GLU A 117 11.13 -2.49 31.59
CA GLU A 117 11.56 -3.27 30.41
C GLU A 117 11.02 -4.72 30.47
N PRO A 118 10.23 -5.20 29.49
CA PRO A 118 9.59 -6.52 29.53
C PRO A 118 10.54 -7.73 29.50
N VAL A 119 11.80 -7.53 29.09
CA VAL A 119 12.76 -8.62 28.83
C VAL A 119 13.11 -9.42 30.10
N TYR A 120 12.92 -8.81 31.28
CA TYR A 120 13.30 -9.41 32.56
C TYR A 120 12.11 -9.93 33.38
N VAL A 121 10.90 -9.95 32.81
CA VAL A 121 9.65 -10.16 33.57
C VAL A 121 9.12 -11.60 33.48
N VAL A 122 9.91 -12.55 32.97
CA VAL A 122 9.56 -13.98 32.90
C VAL A 122 10.75 -14.85 33.28
#